data_AF-A0A2V7Z338-F1
#
_entry.id   AF-A0A2V7Z338-F1
#
_cell.length_a   1.000
_cell.length_b   1.000
_cell.length_c   1.000
_cell.angle_alpha   90.00
_cell.angle_beta   90.00
_cell.angle_gamma   90.00
#
_symmetry.space_group_name_H-M   'P 1'
#
loop_
_entity.id
_entity.type
_entity.pdbx_description
1 polymer ?
#
loop_
_entity_poly.entity_id
_entity_poly.type
_entity_poly.pdbx_seq_one_letter_code
_entity_poly.pdbx_strand_id
1 'polypeptide(L)'
;MVSWMGPERLLSMAKTKRKILEELRQKRRSCSQSEAEAALEAWGFLRGRSKGHAQVWSYRHLTLTLHAPHGGRDMVKGAVAMVIRMIEEADLVQQVEEVDYED
;
A
#
# COMPACT_ATOMS: atom_id res chain seq x y z
N MET A 1 1.24 26.23 -8.23
CA MET A 1 0.03 25.76 -7.53
C MET A 1 0.05 24.24 -7.60
N VAL A 2 0.51 23.56 -6.54
CA VAL A 2 0.64 22.10 -6.54
C VAL A 2 -0.77 21.55 -6.33
N SER A 3 -1.35 20.99 -7.39
CA SER A 3 -2.69 20.41 -7.35
C SER A 3 -2.68 19.21 -6.41
N TRP A 4 -3.42 19.32 -5.31
CA TRP A 4 -3.65 18.24 -4.37
C TRP A 4 -4.35 17.10 -5.11
N MET A 5 -3.65 15.97 -5.31
CA MET A 5 -4.24 14.78 -5.91
C MET A 5 -4.79 13.89 -4.81
N GLY A 6 -6.12 13.78 -4.73
CA GLY A 6 -6.80 12.94 -3.76
C GLY A 6 -6.69 11.42 -4.05
N PRO A 7 -6.98 10.57 -3.05
CA PRO A 7 -6.87 9.11 -3.13
C PRO A 7 -7.75 8.49 -4.24
N GLU A 8 -8.86 9.14 -4.58
CA GLU A 8 -9.77 8.72 -5.67
C GLU A 8 -9.09 8.71 -7.05
N ARG A 9 -8.06 9.54 -7.23
CA ARG A 9 -7.31 9.60 -8.49
C ARG A 9 -6.20 8.57 -8.59
N LEU A 10 -5.61 8.15 -7.47
CA LEU A 10 -4.72 6.98 -7.42
C LEU A 10 -5.47 5.72 -7.84
N LEU A 11 -6.68 5.53 -7.29
CA LEU A 11 -7.57 4.41 -7.65
C LEU A 11 -8.01 4.45 -9.12
N SER A 12 -8.26 5.63 -9.70
CA SER A 12 -8.65 5.75 -11.12
C SER A 12 -7.47 5.78 -12.11
N MET A 13 -6.25 6.11 -11.67
CA MET A 13 -5.03 6.12 -12.51
C MET A 13 -4.26 4.80 -12.50
N ALA A 14 -4.46 3.97 -11.47
CA ALA A 14 -3.89 2.64 -11.33
C ALA A 14 -4.57 1.62 -12.25
N LYS A 15 -4.40 1.75 -13.57
CA LYS A 15 -4.84 0.71 -14.52
C LYS A 15 -4.07 -0.61 -14.37
N THR A 16 -2.94 -0.61 -13.65
CA THR A 16 -2.14 -1.80 -13.35
C THR A 16 -1.46 -1.70 -11.99
N LYS A 17 -1.31 -2.84 -11.31
CA LYS A 17 -0.59 -2.99 -10.03
C LYS A 17 0.81 -2.36 -10.08
N ARG A 18 1.56 -2.56 -11.17
CA ARG A 18 2.89 -1.97 -11.39
C ARG A 18 2.93 -0.44 -11.24
N LYS A 19 1.90 0.26 -11.71
CA LYS A 19 1.85 1.73 -11.65
C LYS A 19 1.65 2.24 -10.21
N ILE A 20 0.89 1.52 -9.39
CA ILE A 20 0.73 1.81 -7.96
C ILE A 20 2.09 1.79 -7.26
N LEU A 21 2.88 0.73 -7.54
CA LEU A 21 4.20 0.57 -6.94
C LEU A 21 5.17 1.68 -7.39
N GLU A 22 5.14 2.06 -8.66
CA GLU A 22 5.96 3.16 -9.18
C GLU A 22 5.62 4.51 -8.52
N GLU A 23 4.34 4.84 -8.41
CA GLU A 23 3.89 6.07 -7.77
C GLU A 23 4.26 6.12 -6.29
N LEU A 24 4.12 5.00 -5.55
CA LEU A 24 4.57 4.90 -4.16
C LEU A 24 6.09 5.09 -4.03
N ARG A 25 6.89 4.50 -4.92
CA ARG A 25 8.35 4.66 -4.93
C ARG A 25 8.75 6.13 -5.16
N GLN A 26 8.13 6.80 -6.12
CA GLN A 26 8.37 8.22 -6.40
C GLN A 26 7.97 9.10 -5.20
N LYS A 27 6.86 8.78 -4.55
CA LYS A 27 6.34 9.50 -3.38
C LYS A 27 6.90 9.02 -2.05
N ARG A 28 7.91 8.13 -2.01
CA ARG A 28 8.39 7.49 -0.76
C ARG A 28 8.64 8.49 0.40
N ARG A 29 9.05 9.72 0.09
CA ARG A 29 9.36 10.77 1.09
C ARG A 29 8.18 11.69 1.43
N SER A 30 7.10 11.66 0.66
CA SER A 30 5.96 12.57 0.75
C SER A 30 4.61 11.86 0.76
N CYS A 31 4.59 10.53 0.79
CA CYS A 31 3.38 9.72 0.79
C CYS A 31 2.69 9.80 2.15
N SER A 32 1.43 10.22 2.13
CA SER A 32 0.56 10.28 3.29
C SER A 32 0.04 8.90 3.69
N GLN A 33 -0.50 8.79 4.91
CA GLN A 33 -1.14 7.55 5.36
C GLN A 33 -2.30 7.13 4.46
N SER A 34 -3.17 8.06 4.08
CA SER A 34 -4.30 7.76 3.21
C SER A 34 -3.89 7.30 1.82
N GLU A 35 -2.80 7.84 1.26
CA GLU A 35 -2.27 7.37 -0.04
C GLU A 35 -1.70 5.94 0.08
N ALA A 36 -1.02 5.63 1.18
CA ALA A 36 -0.50 4.28 1.41
C ALA A 36 -1.62 3.26 1.63
N GLU A 37 -2.65 3.61 2.40
CA GLU A 37 -3.85 2.78 2.60
C GLU A 37 -4.58 2.55 1.27
N ALA A 38 -4.78 3.59 0.46
CA ALA A 38 -5.40 3.48 -0.85
C ALA A 38 -4.61 2.57 -1.80
N ALA A 39 -3.27 2.62 -1.76
CA ALA A 39 -2.42 1.74 -2.56
C ALA A 39 -2.53 0.27 -2.13
N LEU A 40 -2.64 -0.01 -0.82
CA LEU A 40 -2.88 -1.34 -0.29
C LEU A 40 -4.23 -1.89 -0.73
N GLU A 41 -5.30 -1.09 -0.61
CA GLU A 41 -6.64 -1.45 -1.09
C GLU A 41 -6.64 -1.74 -2.60
N ALA A 42 -6.04 -0.86 -3.39
CA ALA A 42 -5.94 -1.01 -4.84
C ALA A 42 -5.14 -2.27 -5.26
N TRP A 43 -4.18 -2.71 -4.44
CA TRP A 43 -3.45 -3.95 -4.67
C TRP A 43 -4.25 -5.21 -4.32
N GLY A 44 -5.23 -5.07 -3.42
CA GLY A 44 -6.08 -6.16 -2.93
C GLY A 44 -5.79 -6.58 -1.48
N PHE A 45 -5.05 -5.79 -0.70
CA PHE A 45 -4.94 -6.01 0.74
C PHE A 45 -6.28 -5.73 1.41
N LEU A 46 -6.64 -6.59 2.36
CA LEU A 46 -7.84 -6.45 3.18
C LEU A 46 -7.52 -5.68 4.46
N ARG A 47 -8.36 -4.68 4.74
CA ARG A 47 -8.29 -3.90 5.98
C ARG A 47 -8.84 -4.72 7.15
N GLY A 48 -7.98 -5.04 8.12
CA GLY A 48 -8.33 -5.77 9.34
C GLY A 48 -8.87 -4.87 10.46
N ARG A 49 -9.20 -5.49 11.60
CA ARG A 49 -9.56 -4.75 12.82
C ARG A 49 -8.37 -3.94 13.32
N SER A 50 -8.58 -2.64 13.55
CA SER A 50 -7.59 -1.78 14.19
C SER A 50 -7.34 -2.21 15.64
N LYS A 51 -6.08 -2.15 16.08
CA LYS A 51 -5.68 -2.37 17.48
C LYS A 51 -5.05 -1.08 18.00
N GLY A 52 -5.82 -0.32 18.78
CA GLY A 52 -5.39 1.01 19.24
C GLY A 52 -5.19 1.97 18.06
N HIS A 53 -4.02 2.61 17.98
CA HIS A 53 -3.65 3.54 16.89
C HIS A 53 -3.01 2.85 15.68
N ALA A 54 -3.10 1.52 15.59
CA ALA A 54 -2.54 0.76 14.47
C ALA A 54 -3.65 0.19 13.58
N GLN A 55 -3.47 0.37 12.27
CA GLN A 55 -4.30 -0.25 11.23
C GLN A 55 -3.59 -1.50 10.71
N VAL A 56 -4.29 -2.64 10.76
CA VAL A 56 -3.78 -3.92 10.23
C VAL A 56 -4.29 -4.12 8.81
N TRP A 57 -3.43 -4.65 7.95
CA TRP A 57 -3.68 -4.98 6.55
C TRP A 57 -3.19 -6.39 6.26
N SER A 58 -3.93 -7.17 5.49
CA SER A 58 -3.58 -8.55 5.17
C SER A 58 -3.76 -8.86 3.70
N TYR A 59 -2.82 -9.60 3.10
CA TYR A 59 -2.92 -10.14 1.75
C TYR A 59 -2.40 -11.57 1.75
N ARG A 60 -3.28 -12.55 1.51
CA ARG A 60 -2.94 -13.99 1.62
C ARG A 60 -2.29 -14.29 2.98
N HIS A 61 -1.02 -14.67 3.00
CA HIS A 61 -0.24 -14.94 4.22
C HIS A 61 0.57 -13.73 4.73
N LEU A 62 0.53 -12.60 4.03
CA LEU A 62 1.23 -11.37 4.40
C LEU A 62 0.35 -10.54 5.34
N THR A 63 0.96 -10.01 6.40
CA THR A 63 0.31 -9.11 7.36
C THR A 63 1.18 -7.88 7.59
N LEU A 64 0.60 -6.70 7.40
CA LEU A 64 1.23 -5.41 7.62
C LEU A 64 0.46 -4.64 8.69
N THR A 65 1.18 -4.13 9.69
CA THR A 65 0.61 -3.25 10.71
C THR A 65 1.16 -1.85 10.51
N LEU A 66 0.29 -0.91 10.13
CA LEU A 66 0.60 0.50 10.00
C LEU A 66 0.23 1.22 11.29
N HIS A 67 1.24 1.68 12.03
CA HIS A 67 1.03 2.57 13.16
C HIS A 67 0.76 3.98 12.63
N ALA A 68 -0.44 4.50 12.87
CA ALA A 68 -0.72 5.90 12.64
C ALA A 68 -0.03 6.70 13.76
N PRO A 69 0.97 7.55 13.47
CA PRO A 69 1.46 8.48 14.50
C PRO A 69 0.28 9.36 14.93
N HIS A 70 0.15 9.54 16.25
CA HIS A 70 -0.98 10.21 16.88
C HIS A 70 -1.34 11.52 16.15
N GLY A 71 -2.55 11.60 15.57
CA GLY A 71 -3.12 12.82 15.00
C GLY A 71 -3.15 12.94 13.47
N GLY A 72 -2.95 11.85 12.71
CA GLY A 72 -3.12 11.87 11.25
C GLY A 72 -2.07 12.69 10.49
N ARG A 73 -0.97 13.04 11.16
CA ARG A 73 0.19 13.67 10.53
C ARG A 73 1.06 12.61 9.88
N ASP A 74 1.66 13.00 8.76
CA ASP A 74 2.48 12.23 7.84
C ASP A 74 3.09 10.95 8.40
N MET A 75 2.96 9.86 7.64
CA MET A 75 3.64 8.62 7.92
C MET A 75 5.12 8.89 8.15
N VAL A 76 5.66 8.34 9.24
CA VAL A 76 7.11 8.29 9.43
C VAL A 76 7.69 7.62 8.19
N LYS A 77 8.74 8.20 7.58
CA LYS A 77 9.35 7.71 6.31
C LYS A 77 9.62 6.20 6.27
N GLY A 78 9.82 5.57 7.43
CA GLY A 78 9.96 4.11 7.58
C GLY A 78 8.68 3.33 7.27
N ALA A 79 7.50 3.84 7.61
CA ALA A 79 6.23 3.16 7.38
C ALA A 79 5.88 3.08 5.89
N VAL A 80 6.18 4.12 5.10
CA VAL A 80 5.96 4.08 3.63
C VAL A 80 6.89 3.06 2.97
N ALA A 81 8.13 2.94 3.45
CA ALA A 81 9.06 1.92 2.97
C ALA A 81 8.56 0.49 3.26
N MET A 82 7.92 0.28 4.41
CA MET A 82 7.30 -1.01 4.76
C MET A 82 6.11 -1.34 3.85
N VAL A 83 5.29 -0.34 3.48
CA VAL A 83 4.18 -0.52 2.53
C VAL A 83 4.70 -0.94 1.16
N ILE A 84 5.70 -0.23 0.64
CA ILE A 84 6.34 -0.56 -0.65
C ILE A 84 6.85 -2.01 -0.63
N ARG A 85 7.59 -2.38 0.41
CA ARG A 85 8.15 -3.73 0.54
C ARG A 85 7.05 -4.80 0.60
N MET A 86 5.96 -4.56 1.32
CA MET A 86 4.85 -5.51 1.41
C MET A 86 4.12 -5.69 0.09
N ILE A 87 3.96 -4.61 -0.67
CA ILE A 87 3.40 -4.68 -2.02
C ILE A 87 4.33 -5.47 -2.96
N GLU A 88 5.65 -5.28 -2.85
CA GLU A 88 6.64 -6.07 -3.60
C GLU A 88 6.59 -7.56 -3.24
N GLU A 89 6.50 -7.89 -1.93
CA GLU A 89 6.33 -9.28 -1.47
C GLU A 89 5.01 -9.88 -1.98
N ALA A 90 3.92 -9.11 -2.01
CA ALA A 90 2.63 -9.56 -2.56
C ALA A 90 2.69 -9.80 -4.08
N ASP A 91 3.47 -9.01 -4.83
CA ASP A 91 3.72 -9.22 -6.26
C ASP A 91 4.43 -10.54 -6.52
N LEU A 92 5.46 -10.85 -5.72
CA LEU A 92 6.19 -12.11 -5.81
C LEU A 92 5.30 -13.31 -5.51
N VAL A 93 4.46 -13.23 -4.47
CA VAL A 93 3.50 -14.31 -4.14
C VAL A 93 2.56 -14.57 -5.31
N GLN A 94 2.02 -13.50 -5.93
CA GLN A 94 1.15 -13.65 -7.09
C GLN A 94 1.86 -14.30 -8.28
N GLN A 95 3.11 -13.90 -8.57
CA GLN A 95 3.90 -14.47 -9.67
C GLN A 95 4.21 -15.96 -9.47
N VAL A 96 4.53 -16.39 -8.25
CA VAL A 96 4.79 -17.80 -7.94
C VAL A 96 3.53 -18.65 -8.17
N GLU A 97 2.38 -18.17 -7.72
CA GLU A 97 1.13 -18.92 -7.86
C GLU A 97 0.59 -18.95 -9.30
N GLU A 98 0.92 -17.96 -10.13
CA GLU A 98 0.59 -18.01 -11.56
C GLU A 98 1.43 -19.05 -12.30
N VAL A 99 2.65 -19.34 -11.84
CA VAL A 99 3.53 -20.38 -12.43
C VAL A 99 3.12 -21.80 -12.01
N ASP A 100 2.56 -21.98 -10.81
CA ASP A 100 2.13 -23.30 -10.30
C ASP A 100 0.82 -23.84 -10.93
N TYR A 101 0.15 -23.07 -11.80
CA TYR A 101 -1.11 -23.49 -12.47
C TYR A 101 -0.95 -23.77 -13.98
N GLU A 102 0.27 -23.76 -14.53
CA GLU A 102 0.56 -24.04 -15.95
C GLU A 102 1.16 -25.45 -16.20
N ASP A 103 0.73 -26.49 -15.45
CA ASP A 103 1.06 -27.91 -15.70
C ASP A 103 -0.19 -28.76 -16.02
#